data_AF-A0AAN7P947-F1
#
_entry.id   AF-A0AAN7P947-F1
#
_cell.length_a   1.000
_cell.length_b   1.000
_cell.length_c   1.000
_cell.angle_alpha   90.00
_cell.angle_beta   90.00
_cell.angle_gamma   90.00
#
_symmetry.space_group_name_H-M   'P 1'
#
loop_
_entity.id
_entity.type
_entity.pdbx_description
1 polymer ?
#
loop_
_entity_poly.entity_id
_entity_poly.type
_entity_poly.pdbx_seq_one_letter_code
_entity_poly.pdbx_strand_id
1 'polypeptide(L)'
;MYSLIDYSFSTLLLLPVEMLVNILRLLDDKSLLNAAFSSKRFMSVCKGDPVLRRRIRSYIRKEKQLFKKSTLNAKLQVEIIQHDQPQLFVVSRMSPKHLTQGSKLPPPTRGKIRLYSSRFCPYAQRIHLVLDAKKIPYDVVYINLSNKPDWFFEKSPLGKVPALEVEGGDVLYESLIIAEYLEDIWTTHPLHSRDPLQKAKDRLLVDQFGKVINTMYKLVLSTNRSYLEDHRNVIMNGLDVFEKELSRRDGPFFGGHKPGMLDYMIWPWCERADLLKLFGNEFMLKKDVFKKLLDWRTLMRDDPAVKKSYINTETHVKYVQSYRAGVPDYDLEVST
;
A
#
# COMPACT_ATOMS: atom_id res chain seq x y z
N MET A 1 8.29 -20.33 42.21
CA MET A 1 6.86 -20.20 42.58
C MET A 1 6.66 -18.73 42.92
N TYR A 2 6.34 -17.82 42.00
CA TYR A 2 5.17 -17.76 41.12
C TYR A 2 5.54 -17.37 39.68
N SER A 3 4.96 -18.05 38.69
CA SER A 3 4.98 -17.62 37.28
C SER A 3 3.96 -16.52 37.08
N LEU A 4 4.37 -15.36 36.56
CA LEU A 4 3.44 -14.38 36.01
C LEU A 4 2.78 -15.02 34.78
N ILE A 5 1.50 -15.33 34.93
CA ILE A 5 0.64 -15.88 33.88
C ILE A 5 0.64 -14.89 32.71
N ASP A 6 0.91 -15.38 31.50
CA ASP A 6 0.72 -14.68 30.23
C ASP A 6 -0.76 -14.28 30.10
N TYR A 7 -1.10 -13.08 30.56
CA TYR A 7 -2.41 -12.50 30.29
C TYR A 7 -2.44 -12.08 28.82
N SER A 8 -3.08 -12.91 27.99
CA SER A 8 -3.45 -12.52 26.63
C SER A 8 -4.25 -11.20 26.66
N PHE A 9 -4.07 -10.36 25.64
CA PHE A 9 -4.74 -9.07 25.51
C PHE A 9 -6.29 -9.18 25.60
N SER A 10 -6.84 -10.35 25.24
CA SER A 10 -8.25 -10.72 25.37
C SER A 10 -8.75 -10.77 26.81
N THR A 11 -7.90 -11.16 27.77
CA THR A 11 -8.30 -11.33 29.17
C THR A 11 -8.44 -9.97 29.88
N LEU A 12 -7.64 -8.97 29.47
CA LEU A 12 -7.74 -7.60 29.99
C LEU A 12 -9.09 -6.96 29.63
N LEU A 13 -9.64 -7.27 28.46
CA LEU A 13 -10.94 -6.76 28.02
C LEU A 13 -12.10 -7.27 28.87
N LEU A 14 -11.91 -8.26 29.73
CA LEU A 14 -12.91 -8.77 30.67
C LEU A 14 -12.87 -8.07 32.03
N LEU A 15 -11.84 -7.27 32.31
CA LEU A 15 -11.68 -6.59 33.59
C LEU A 15 -12.69 -5.44 33.77
N PRO A 16 -13.12 -5.16 35.02
CA PRO A 16 -13.87 -3.97 35.38
C PRO A 16 -13.18 -2.69 34.90
N VAL A 17 -13.98 -1.66 34.60
CA VAL A 17 -13.49 -0.39 34.04
C VAL A 17 -12.47 0.26 34.98
N GLU A 18 -12.67 0.14 36.28
CA GLU A 18 -11.82 0.72 37.32
C GLU A 18 -10.42 0.08 37.33
N MET A 19 -10.34 -1.24 37.15
CA MET A 19 -9.06 -1.94 37.00
C MET A 19 -8.37 -1.56 35.69
N LEU A 20 -9.13 -1.41 34.61
CA LEU A 20 -8.57 -0.96 33.33
C LEU A 20 -8.02 0.46 33.40
N VAL A 21 -8.70 1.38 34.07
CA VAL A 21 -8.19 2.74 34.29
C VAL A 21 -6.85 2.70 35.03
N ASN A 22 -6.75 1.89 36.09
CA ASN A 22 -5.52 1.75 36.86
C ASN A 22 -4.36 1.19 36.03
N ILE A 23 -4.61 0.13 35.25
CA ILE A 23 -3.59 -0.45 34.35
C ILE A 23 -3.15 0.56 33.29
N LEU A 24 -4.10 1.24 32.65
CA LEU A 24 -3.80 2.23 31.60
C LEU A 24 -3.03 3.44 32.14
N ARG A 25 -3.22 3.81 33.42
CA ARG A 25 -2.46 4.89 34.06
C ARG A 25 -0.98 4.53 34.26
N LEU A 26 -0.64 3.25 34.35
CA LEU A 26 0.74 2.77 34.51
C LEU A 26 1.53 2.77 33.18
N LEU A 27 0.85 2.85 32.04
CA LEU A 27 1.51 2.91 30.73
C LEU A 27 2.18 4.27 30.53
N ASP A 28 3.31 4.30 29.81
CA ASP A 28 3.86 5.55 29.27
C ASP A 28 2.92 6.17 28.22
N ASP A 29 3.10 7.45 27.89
CA ASP A 29 2.16 8.17 27.02
C ASP A 29 2.01 7.56 25.62
N LYS A 30 3.06 6.94 25.08
CA LYS A 30 3.04 6.30 23.76
C LYS A 30 2.31 4.95 23.83
N SER A 31 2.63 4.13 24.83
CA SER A 31 1.96 2.85 25.05
C SER A 31 0.49 3.04 25.43
N LEU A 32 0.16 4.09 26.19
CA LEU A 32 -1.21 4.49 26.50
C LEU A 32 -1.98 4.87 25.23
N LEU A 33 -1.36 5.64 24.33
CA LEU A 33 -1.97 5.99 23.05
C LEU A 33 -2.25 4.73 22.22
N ASN A 34 -1.29 3.82 22.13
CA ASN A 34 -1.44 2.56 21.40
C ASN A 34 -2.55 1.68 21.99
N ALA A 35 -2.60 1.55 23.32
CA ALA A 35 -3.67 0.80 24.01
C ALA A 35 -5.04 1.45 23.81
N ALA A 36 -5.13 2.78 23.79
CA ALA A 36 -6.38 3.48 23.52
C ALA A 36 -6.88 3.22 22.08
N PHE A 37 -5.99 3.07 21.10
CA PHE A 37 -6.35 2.78 19.72
C PHE A 37 -6.56 1.30 19.41
N SER A 38 -6.07 0.39 20.26
CA SER A 38 -6.17 -1.05 20.02
C SER A 38 -7.55 -1.65 20.31
N SER A 39 -8.44 -0.93 20.99
CA SER A 39 -9.79 -1.42 21.32
C SER A 39 -10.79 -0.29 21.53
N LYS A 40 -12.01 -0.44 21.01
CA LYS A 40 -13.14 0.47 21.29
C LYS A 40 -13.43 0.57 22.79
N ARG A 41 -13.27 -0.52 23.54
CA ARG A 41 -13.46 -0.54 25.01
C ARG A 41 -12.39 0.31 25.69
N PHE A 42 -11.11 0.13 25.37
CA PHE A 42 -10.03 0.95 25.93
C PHE A 42 -10.12 2.41 25.51
N MET A 43 -10.50 2.69 24.26
CA MET A 43 -10.77 4.06 23.83
C MET A 43 -11.89 4.71 24.65
N SER A 44 -12.97 3.97 24.92
CA SER A 44 -14.08 4.44 25.76
C SER A 44 -13.62 4.71 27.20
N VAL A 45 -12.83 3.81 27.79
CA VAL A 45 -12.24 3.98 29.12
C VAL A 45 -11.33 5.22 29.18
N CYS A 46 -10.41 5.37 28.21
CA CYS A 46 -9.52 6.53 28.11
C CYS A 46 -10.27 7.85 27.90
N LYS A 47 -11.42 7.84 27.20
CA LYS A 47 -12.27 9.03 27.03
C LYS A 47 -13.04 9.36 28.30
N GLY A 48 -13.49 8.35 29.04
CA GLY A 48 -14.21 8.48 30.31
C GLY A 48 -13.33 9.01 31.44
N ASP A 49 -12.05 8.63 31.47
CA ASP A 49 -11.10 9.10 32.49
C ASP A 49 -10.44 10.45 32.10
N PRO A 50 -10.57 11.51 32.92
CA PRO A 50 -9.99 12.82 32.61
C PRO A 50 -8.45 12.84 32.52
N VAL A 51 -7.75 11.99 33.27
CA VAL A 51 -6.28 11.96 33.34
C VAL A 51 -5.73 11.30 32.08
N LEU A 52 -6.23 10.12 31.72
CA LEU A 52 -5.84 9.40 30.50
C LEU A 52 -6.11 10.23 29.25
N ARG A 53 -7.31 10.83 29.15
CA ARG A 53 -7.68 11.73 28.06
C ARG A 53 -6.74 12.93 27.92
N ARG A 54 -6.33 13.54 29.04
CA ARG A 54 -5.39 14.67 29.03
C ARG A 54 -4.00 14.25 28.54
N ARG A 55 -3.49 13.12 29.02
CA ARG A 55 -2.19 12.56 28.63
C ARG A 55 -2.12 12.27 27.12
N ILE A 56 -3.13 11.57 26.60
CA ILE A 56 -3.27 11.28 25.16
C ILE A 56 -3.28 12.57 24.33
N ARG A 57 -4.08 13.56 24.71
CA ARG A 57 -4.17 14.84 23.98
C ARG A 57 -2.85 15.62 24.04
N SER A 58 -2.18 15.61 25.18
CA SER A 58 -0.89 16.28 25.38
C SER A 58 0.19 15.65 24.49
N TYR A 59 0.26 14.31 24.47
CA TYR A 59 1.21 13.58 23.63
C TYR A 59 1.00 13.84 22.14
N ILE A 60 -0.25 13.79 21.66
CA ILE A 60 -0.58 14.12 20.26
C ILE A 60 -0.17 15.55 19.90
N ARG A 61 -0.36 16.52 20.81
CA ARG A 61 0.07 17.92 20.59
C ARG A 61 1.58 18.06 20.54
N LYS A 62 2.31 17.35 21.41
CA LYS A 62 3.78 17.34 21.46
C LYS A 62 4.38 16.77 20.16
N GLU A 63 3.86 15.64 19.68
CA GLU A 63 4.24 15.05 18.40
C GLU A 63 4.01 16.01 17.23
N LYS A 64 2.86 16.70 17.20
CA LYS A 64 2.55 17.72 16.18
C LYS A 64 3.46 18.96 16.24
N GLN A 65 3.99 19.31 17.41
CA GLN A 65 4.92 20.44 17.58
C GLN A 65 6.35 20.08 17.20
N LEU A 66 6.81 18.85 17.48
CA LEU A 66 8.12 18.36 17.02
C LEU A 66 8.26 18.42 15.50
N PHE A 67 7.14 18.28 14.78
CA PHE A 67 7.07 18.33 13.32
C PHE A 67 7.11 19.75 12.71
N LYS A 68 7.05 20.82 13.52
CA LYS A 68 6.81 22.21 13.05
C LYS A 68 7.99 23.19 13.13
N LYS A 69 9.22 22.75 13.41
CA LYS A 69 10.36 23.65 13.69
C LYS A 69 11.48 23.56 12.62
N SER A 70 11.47 24.43 11.59
CA SER A 70 12.68 24.78 10.81
C SER A 70 12.59 26.14 10.09
N THR A 71 13.46 27.09 10.49
CA THR A 71 13.99 28.33 9.83
C THR A 71 14.53 29.27 10.92
N LEU A 72 15.48 30.19 10.76
CA LEU A 72 16.81 30.31 10.12
C LEU A 72 17.53 31.39 10.97
N ASN A 73 18.77 31.22 11.43
CA ASN A 73 19.41 32.22 12.30
C ASN A 73 20.56 32.98 11.60
N ALA A 74 20.23 34.19 11.12
CA ALA A 74 21.17 35.09 10.44
C ALA A 74 22.35 35.58 11.30
N LYS A 75 22.32 35.39 12.63
CA LYS A 75 23.47 35.72 13.51
C LYS A 75 24.46 34.56 13.69
N LEU A 76 24.08 33.33 13.34
CA LEU A 76 24.83 32.12 13.73
C LEU A 76 25.38 31.29 12.57
N GLN A 77 25.07 31.61 11.30
CA GLN A 77 25.57 30.90 10.11
C GLN A 77 25.44 29.35 10.19
N VAL A 78 24.29 28.84 10.62
CA VAL A 78 23.96 27.40 10.53
C VAL A 78 22.60 27.22 9.86
N GLU A 79 22.53 26.31 8.88
CA GLU A 79 21.32 25.92 8.14
C GLU A 79 20.45 24.91 8.91
N ILE A 80 19.13 25.07 8.83
CA ILE A 80 18.16 24.03 9.20
C ILE A 80 17.29 23.74 7.98
N ILE A 81 17.30 22.48 7.57
CA ILE A 81 16.80 21.93 6.30
C ILE A 81 15.27 21.87 6.28
N GLN A 82 14.65 22.44 5.24
CA GLN A 82 13.31 22.09 4.76
C GLN A 82 13.47 21.19 3.52
N HIS A 83 12.83 20.02 3.50
CA HIS A 83 12.56 19.33 2.25
C HIS A 83 11.18 19.78 1.76
N ASP A 84 11.16 20.63 0.74
CA ASP A 84 9.96 20.97 -0.01
C ASP A 84 9.23 19.68 -0.45
N GLN A 85 7.95 19.60 -0.10
CA GLN A 85 7.00 18.77 -0.82
C GLN A 85 6.42 19.62 -1.95
N PRO A 86 6.32 19.15 -3.20
CA PRO A 86 5.59 19.87 -4.23
C PRO A 86 4.15 20.05 -3.76
N GLN A 87 3.61 21.24 -4.00
CA GLN A 87 2.23 21.63 -3.72
C GLN A 87 1.30 20.49 -4.15
N LEU A 88 0.71 19.80 -3.17
CA LEU A 88 -0.43 18.94 -3.42
C LEU A 88 -1.52 19.83 -3.98
N PHE A 89 -1.73 19.77 -5.29
CA PHE A 89 -3.07 19.86 -5.82
C PHE A 89 -3.88 18.76 -5.12
N VAL A 90 -4.50 19.09 -3.99
CA VAL A 90 -5.65 18.35 -3.48
C VAL A 90 -6.78 18.64 -4.47
N VAL A 91 -6.71 18.00 -5.63
CA VAL A 91 -7.94 17.66 -6.34
C VAL A 91 -8.61 16.71 -5.38
N SER A 92 -9.65 17.18 -4.68
CA SER A 92 -10.63 16.30 -4.06
C SER A 92 -11.21 15.45 -5.20
N ARG A 93 -10.53 14.34 -5.50
CA ARG A 93 -11.16 13.26 -6.24
C ARG A 93 -12.11 12.64 -5.25
N MET A 94 -13.39 12.93 -5.38
CA MET A 94 -14.45 12.18 -4.72
C MET A 94 -14.36 10.74 -5.23
N SER A 95 -13.46 9.95 -4.64
CA SER A 95 -13.33 8.53 -4.93
C SER A 95 -14.48 7.81 -4.25
N PRO A 96 -15.27 6.99 -4.96
CA PRO A 96 -16.41 6.30 -4.38
C PRO A 96 -15.94 5.32 -3.30
N LYS A 97 -16.65 5.24 -2.17
CA LYS A 97 -16.34 4.32 -1.05
C LYS A 97 -16.29 2.87 -1.49
N HIS A 98 -15.58 2.04 -0.73
CA HIS A 98 -15.61 0.59 -0.94
C HIS A 98 -17.01 0.06 -0.61
N LEU A 99 -17.59 -0.71 -1.53
CA LEU A 99 -18.85 -1.40 -1.32
C LEU A 99 -18.65 -2.56 -0.34
N THR A 100 -19.59 -2.67 0.60
CA THR A 100 -19.61 -3.69 1.64
C THR A 100 -20.79 -4.65 1.47
N GLN A 101 -20.87 -5.67 2.32
CA GLN A 101 -22.09 -6.48 2.46
C GLN A 101 -23.36 -5.61 2.51
N GLY A 102 -24.40 -6.02 1.78
CA GLY A 102 -25.66 -5.28 1.61
C GLY A 102 -25.63 -4.14 0.58
N SER A 103 -24.45 -3.74 0.08
CA SER A 103 -24.35 -2.72 -0.98
C SER A 103 -24.87 -3.27 -2.31
N LYS A 104 -25.61 -2.44 -3.07
CA LYS A 104 -26.05 -2.78 -4.42
C LYS A 104 -24.92 -2.59 -5.43
N LEU A 105 -24.81 -3.48 -6.41
CA LEU A 105 -23.92 -3.30 -7.56
C LEU A 105 -24.41 -2.10 -8.39
N PRO A 106 -23.58 -1.06 -8.62
CA PRO A 106 -23.94 0.04 -9.50
C PRO A 106 -24.14 -0.45 -10.94
N PRO A 107 -25.03 0.17 -11.74
CA PRO A 107 -25.20 -0.20 -13.14
C PRO A 107 -23.90 0.03 -13.94
N PRO A 108 -23.62 -0.77 -14.98
CA PRO A 108 -22.45 -0.59 -15.85
C PRO A 108 -22.46 0.79 -16.52
N THR A 109 -21.30 1.42 -16.65
CA THR A 109 -21.18 2.66 -17.43
C THR A 109 -21.07 2.32 -18.91
N ARG A 110 -21.96 2.88 -19.74
CA ARG A 110 -21.97 2.63 -21.19
C ARG A 110 -20.62 3.00 -21.82
N GLY A 111 -20.09 2.12 -22.67
CA GLY A 111 -18.84 2.32 -23.41
C GLY A 111 -17.57 2.21 -22.55
N LYS A 112 -17.67 1.56 -21.38
CA LYS A 112 -16.54 1.32 -20.48
C LYS A 112 -16.54 -0.13 -20.02
N ILE A 113 -15.35 -0.70 -19.92
CA ILE A 113 -15.14 -1.94 -19.16
C ILE A 113 -15.10 -1.61 -17.66
N ARG A 114 -15.40 -2.61 -16.82
CA ARG A 114 -15.51 -2.42 -15.38
C ARG A 114 -14.42 -3.15 -14.63
N LEU A 115 -13.68 -2.42 -13.80
CA LEU A 115 -12.70 -2.99 -12.89
C LEU A 115 -13.26 -3.08 -11.47
N TYR A 116 -13.40 -4.30 -10.95
CA TYR A 116 -13.57 -4.54 -9.53
C TYR A 116 -12.21 -4.49 -8.84
N SER A 117 -12.03 -3.52 -7.95
CA SER A 117 -10.73 -3.16 -7.36
C SER A 117 -10.81 -3.00 -5.84
N SER A 118 -9.66 -2.85 -5.20
CA SER A 118 -9.54 -2.31 -3.85
C SER A 118 -8.31 -1.41 -3.82
N ARG A 119 -8.43 -0.19 -3.28
CA ARG A 119 -7.40 0.87 -3.44
C ARG A 119 -6.01 0.45 -2.98
N PHE A 120 -5.94 -0.32 -1.90
CA PHE A 120 -4.66 -0.74 -1.34
C PHE A 120 -4.14 -2.06 -1.92
N CYS A 121 -4.89 -2.74 -2.79
CA CYS A 121 -4.48 -3.99 -3.41
C CYS A 121 -3.45 -3.75 -4.54
N PRO A 122 -2.18 -4.20 -4.41
CA PRO A 122 -1.17 -4.00 -5.44
C PRO A 122 -1.46 -4.80 -6.71
N TYR A 123 -2.13 -5.96 -6.61
CA TYR A 123 -2.55 -6.73 -7.79
C TYR A 123 -3.63 -5.99 -8.59
N ALA A 124 -4.54 -5.27 -7.94
CA ALA A 124 -5.53 -4.47 -8.63
C ALA A 124 -4.91 -3.19 -9.22
N GLN A 125 -3.91 -2.61 -8.55
CA GLN A 125 -3.14 -1.48 -9.07
C GLN A 125 -2.44 -1.81 -10.39
N ARG A 126 -1.95 -3.05 -10.61
CA ARG A 126 -1.44 -3.49 -11.92
C ARG A 126 -2.42 -3.17 -13.06
N ILE A 127 -3.71 -3.44 -12.85
CA ILE A 127 -4.74 -3.27 -13.89
C ILE A 127 -5.10 -1.81 -14.07
N HIS A 128 -5.15 -1.02 -12.99
CA HIS A 128 -5.25 0.44 -13.12
C HIS A 128 -4.14 1.01 -14.01
N LEU A 129 -2.88 0.60 -13.77
CA LEU A 129 -1.74 1.05 -14.55
C LEU A 129 -1.86 0.69 -16.03
N VAL A 130 -2.21 -0.57 -16.34
CA VAL A 130 -2.39 -1.02 -17.73
C VAL A 130 -3.52 -0.27 -18.43
N LEU A 131 -4.68 -0.15 -17.79
CA LEU A 131 -5.83 0.59 -18.34
C LEU A 131 -5.48 2.05 -18.61
N ASP A 132 -4.79 2.70 -17.67
CA ASP A 132 -4.41 4.10 -17.79
C ASP A 132 -3.31 4.34 -18.82
N ALA A 133 -2.30 3.47 -18.90
CA ALA A 133 -1.21 3.56 -19.88
C ALA A 133 -1.72 3.33 -21.31
N LYS A 134 -2.65 2.39 -21.49
CA LYS A 134 -3.30 2.10 -22.78
C LYS A 134 -4.44 3.05 -23.11
N LYS A 135 -4.81 3.94 -22.18
CA LYS A 135 -5.91 4.92 -22.28
C LYS A 135 -7.28 4.26 -22.54
N ILE A 136 -7.50 3.10 -21.97
CA ILE A 136 -8.76 2.35 -22.10
C ILE A 136 -9.81 2.99 -21.19
N PRO A 137 -10.99 3.39 -21.68
CA PRO A 137 -12.05 3.90 -20.83
C PRO A 137 -12.59 2.82 -19.90
N TYR A 138 -12.53 3.06 -18.58
CA TYR A 138 -13.03 2.12 -17.58
C TYR A 138 -13.76 2.83 -16.45
N ASP A 139 -14.66 2.10 -15.80
CA ASP A 139 -15.19 2.46 -14.48
C ASP A 139 -14.64 1.51 -13.41
N VAL A 140 -14.76 1.92 -12.15
CA VAL A 140 -14.17 1.20 -11.01
C VAL A 140 -15.23 1.00 -9.95
N VAL A 141 -15.35 -0.24 -9.49
CA VAL A 141 -16.14 -0.59 -8.31
C VAL A 141 -15.17 -1.07 -7.23
N TYR A 142 -15.02 -0.27 -6.18
CA TYR A 142 -14.17 -0.62 -5.05
C TYR A 142 -14.88 -1.61 -4.12
N ILE A 143 -14.22 -2.70 -3.74
CA ILE A 143 -14.76 -3.78 -2.92
C ILE A 143 -14.05 -3.84 -1.57
N ASN A 144 -14.80 -3.77 -0.47
CA ASN A 144 -14.24 -3.98 0.86
C ASN A 144 -13.88 -5.46 1.02
N LEU A 145 -12.59 -5.77 1.09
CA LEU A 145 -12.12 -7.16 1.11
C LEU A 145 -12.34 -7.86 2.46
N SER A 146 -12.62 -7.12 3.53
CA SER A 146 -12.96 -7.68 4.84
C SER A 146 -14.45 -7.96 5.00
N ASN A 147 -15.31 -7.18 4.33
CA ASN A 147 -16.77 -7.29 4.40
C ASN A 147 -17.38 -7.16 2.99
N LYS A 148 -17.23 -8.19 2.16
CA LYS A 148 -17.54 -8.14 0.73
C LYS A 148 -19.06 -8.13 0.46
N PRO A 149 -19.56 -7.46 -0.60
CA PRO A 149 -20.92 -7.66 -1.09
C PRO A 149 -21.15 -9.10 -1.58
N ASP A 150 -22.32 -9.67 -1.31
CA ASP A 150 -22.62 -11.07 -1.67
C ASP A 150 -22.60 -11.31 -3.19
N TRP A 151 -23.11 -10.34 -3.99
CA TRP A 151 -23.08 -10.41 -5.45
C TRP A 151 -21.66 -10.43 -6.02
N PHE A 152 -20.64 -10.03 -5.26
CA PHE A 152 -19.27 -10.00 -5.77
C PHE A 152 -18.72 -11.41 -6.06
N PHE A 153 -19.23 -12.44 -5.37
CA PHE A 153 -18.81 -13.82 -5.61
C PHE A 153 -19.28 -14.37 -6.96
N GLU A 154 -20.30 -13.78 -7.58
CA GLU A 154 -20.71 -14.08 -8.95
C GLU A 154 -19.71 -13.50 -9.98
N LYS A 155 -19.02 -12.42 -9.62
CA LYS A 155 -18.03 -11.74 -10.48
C LYS A 155 -16.63 -12.31 -10.28
N SER A 156 -16.27 -12.60 -9.05
CA SER A 156 -15.02 -13.27 -8.68
C SER A 156 -15.33 -14.43 -7.73
N PRO A 157 -15.38 -15.67 -8.22
CA PRO A 157 -15.69 -16.85 -7.39
C PRO A 157 -14.79 -17.00 -6.14
N LEU A 158 -13.53 -16.55 -6.22
CA LEU A 158 -12.58 -16.59 -5.10
C LEU A 158 -12.69 -15.38 -4.16
N GLY A 159 -13.59 -14.44 -4.43
CA GLY A 159 -13.71 -13.16 -3.72
C GLY A 159 -12.45 -12.31 -3.75
N LYS A 160 -11.63 -12.39 -4.80
CA LYS A 160 -10.37 -11.65 -4.94
C LYS A 160 -10.52 -10.51 -5.94
N VAL A 161 -9.67 -9.50 -5.79
CA VAL A 161 -9.49 -8.42 -6.78
C VAL A 161 -8.04 -8.48 -7.29
N PRO A 162 -7.78 -8.08 -8.55
CA PRO A 162 -8.73 -7.53 -9.52
C PRO A 162 -9.65 -8.57 -10.15
N ALA A 163 -10.84 -8.11 -10.56
CA ALA A 163 -11.68 -8.79 -11.54
C ALA A 163 -12.13 -7.76 -12.59
N LEU A 164 -12.07 -8.12 -13.87
CA LEU A 164 -12.40 -7.25 -15.00
C LEU A 164 -13.64 -7.78 -15.71
N GLU A 165 -14.73 -7.02 -15.67
CA GLU A 165 -15.94 -7.29 -16.44
C GLU A 165 -15.84 -6.60 -17.81
N VAL A 166 -15.93 -7.39 -18.87
CA VAL A 166 -15.83 -6.95 -20.26
C VAL A 166 -17.22 -6.75 -20.88
N GLU A 167 -17.26 -6.26 -22.12
CA GLU A 167 -18.53 -6.15 -22.85
C GLU A 167 -19.20 -7.53 -22.97
N GLY A 168 -20.51 -7.58 -22.71
CA GLY A 168 -21.27 -8.84 -22.66
C GLY A 168 -21.43 -9.43 -21.25
N GLY A 169 -20.69 -8.92 -20.26
CA GLY A 169 -20.85 -9.30 -18.84
C GLY A 169 -19.95 -10.44 -18.36
N ASP A 170 -19.11 -10.99 -19.24
CA ASP A 170 -18.07 -11.94 -18.88
C ASP A 170 -17.03 -11.29 -17.96
N VAL A 171 -16.48 -12.07 -17.02
CA VAL A 171 -15.53 -11.57 -16.02
C VAL A 171 -14.24 -12.39 -16.04
N LEU A 172 -13.12 -11.67 -16.12
CA LEU A 172 -11.77 -12.21 -16.01
C LEU A 172 -11.19 -11.89 -14.63
N TYR A 173 -10.38 -12.81 -14.12
CA TYR A 173 -9.63 -12.68 -12.86
C TYR A 173 -8.15 -13.02 -13.09
N GLU A 174 -7.34 -12.82 -12.06
CA GLU A 174 -5.87 -12.84 -12.09
C GLU A 174 -5.24 -11.65 -12.83
N SER A 175 -4.50 -10.82 -12.08
CA SER A 175 -3.93 -9.57 -12.60
C SER A 175 -3.03 -9.74 -13.83
N LEU A 176 -2.27 -10.84 -13.93
CA LEU A 176 -1.40 -11.06 -15.09
C LEU A 176 -2.19 -11.50 -16.31
N ILE A 177 -3.23 -12.33 -16.14
CA ILE A 177 -4.10 -12.79 -17.23
C ILE A 177 -4.90 -11.60 -17.79
N ILE A 178 -5.47 -10.77 -16.91
CA ILE A 178 -6.19 -9.56 -17.31
C ILE A 178 -5.26 -8.61 -18.09
N ALA A 179 -4.02 -8.41 -17.63
CA ALA A 179 -3.07 -7.54 -18.31
C ALA A 179 -2.73 -8.01 -19.73
N GLU A 180 -2.56 -9.32 -19.93
CA GLU A 180 -2.33 -9.92 -21.26
C GLU A 180 -3.58 -9.82 -22.15
N TYR A 181 -4.76 -10.11 -21.62
CA TYR A 181 -6.01 -9.92 -22.36
C TYR A 181 -6.17 -8.49 -22.86
N LEU A 182 -5.93 -7.49 -21.99
CA LEU A 182 -5.98 -6.08 -22.38
C LEU A 182 -4.93 -5.72 -23.43
N GLU A 183 -3.75 -6.34 -23.40
CA GLU A 183 -2.74 -6.16 -24.45
C GLU A 183 -3.22 -6.70 -25.79
N ASP A 184 -3.86 -7.88 -25.80
CA ASP A 184 -4.31 -8.55 -27.02
C ASP A 184 -5.46 -7.79 -27.71
N ILE A 185 -6.43 -7.30 -26.94
CA ILE A 185 -7.62 -6.65 -27.52
C ILE A 185 -7.46 -5.14 -27.74
N TRP A 186 -6.56 -4.47 -27.02
CA TRP A 186 -6.21 -3.05 -27.25
C TRP A 186 -4.81 -2.92 -27.82
N THR A 187 -4.69 -3.11 -29.14
CA THR A 187 -3.40 -3.06 -29.85
C THR A 187 -2.81 -1.65 -29.97
N THR A 188 -3.59 -0.61 -29.72
CA THR A 188 -3.11 0.77 -29.63
C THR A 188 -2.34 0.98 -28.33
N HIS A 189 -1.13 1.54 -28.40
CA HIS A 189 -0.20 1.66 -27.25
C HIS A 189 0.21 0.28 -26.70
N PRO A 190 1.00 -0.51 -27.46
CA PRO A 190 1.52 -1.79 -26.96
C PRO A 190 2.45 -1.54 -25.77
N LEU A 191 2.30 -2.35 -24.73
CA LEU A 191 3.14 -2.29 -23.53
C LEU A 191 4.22 -3.37 -23.54
N HIS A 192 3.99 -4.48 -24.25
CA HIS A 192 5.00 -5.50 -24.46
C HIS A 192 5.95 -5.14 -25.60
N SER A 193 7.18 -5.65 -25.52
CA SER A 193 8.08 -5.64 -26.67
C SER A 193 7.48 -6.38 -27.86
N ARG A 194 7.71 -5.86 -29.07
CA ARG A 194 7.36 -6.55 -30.32
C ARG A 194 8.28 -7.72 -30.64
N ASP A 195 9.47 -7.77 -30.03
CA ASP A 195 10.34 -8.94 -30.09
C ASP A 195 9.79 -10.03 -29.15
N PRO A 196 9.39 -11.20 -29.68
CA PRO A 196 8.86 -12.29 -28.87
C PRO A 196 9.83 -12.79 -27.80
N LEU A 197 11.15 -12.78 -28.08
CA LEU A 197 12.14 -13.23 -27.10
C LEU A 197 12.22 -12.23 -25.93
N GLN A 198 12.28 -10.94 -26.22
CA GLN A 198 12.26 -9.91 -25.17
C GLN A 198 10.95 -9.95 -24.36
N LYS A 199 9.80 -10.12 -25.02
CA LYS A 199 8.50 -10.30 -24.34
C LYS A 199 8.52 -11.51 -23.39
N ALA A 200 9.11 -12.63 -23.80
CA ALA A 200 9.26 -13.80 -22.94
C ALA A 200 10.20 -13.55 -21.75
N LYS A 201 11.34 -12.88 -21.96
CA LYS A 201 12.26 -12.48 -20.88
C LYS A 201 11.59 -11.55 -19.86
N ASP A 202 10.78 -10.61 -20.33
CA ASP A 202 10.03 -9.70 -19.46
C ASP A 202 9.05 -10.46 -18.57
N ARG A 203 8.34 -11.46 -19.14
CA ARG A 203 7.45 -12.34 -18.38
C ARG A 203 8.20 -13.19 -17.34
N LEU A 204 9.38 -13.70 -17.68
CA LEU A 204 10.24 -14.42 -16.71
C LEU A 204 10.65 -13.53 -15.54
N LEU A 205 10.96 -12.25 -15.80
CA LEU A 205 11.27 -11.29 -14.74
C LEU A 205 10.05 -11.01 -13.86
N VAL A 206 8.84 -10.86 -14.42
CA VAL A 206 7.62 -10.73 -13.62
C VAL A 206 7.40 -11.94 -12.70
N ASP A 207 7.59 -13.16 -13.23
CA ASP A 207 7.48 -14.40 -12.45
C ASP A 207 8.53 -14.46 -11.32
N GLN A 208 9.79 -14.17 -11.66
CA GLN A 208 10.89 -14.14 -10.69
C GLN A 208 10.66 -13.13 -9.57
N PHE A 209 10.06 -11.97 -9.88
CA PHE A 209 9.69 -10.95 -8.91
C PHE A 209 8.63 -11.46 -7.90
N GLY A 210 7.87 -12.50 -8.25
CA GLY A 210 6.90 -13.16 -7.35
C GLY A 210 7.50 -13.59 -6.02
N LYS A 211 8.79 -13.97 -5.98
CA LYS A 211 9.50 -14.29 -4.73
C LYS A 211 9.67 -13.06 -3.83
N VAL A 212 9.99 -11.90 -4.42
CA VAL A 212 10.09 -10.62 -3.69
C VAL A 212 8.71 -10.23 -3.15
N ILE A 213 7.67 -10.34 -3.99
CA ILE A 213 6.28 -10.08 -3.60
C ILE A 213 5.88 -10.89 -2.37
N ASN A 214 6.04 -12.21 -2.43
CA ASN A 214 5.63 -13.11 -1.36
C ASN A 214 6.37 -12.80 -0.05
N THR A 215 7.66 -12.50 -0.14
CA THR A 215 8.48 -12.14 1.03
C THR A 215 8.08 -10.79 1.63
N MET A 216 7.83 -9.76 0.80
CA MET A 216 7.32 -8.48 1.28
C MET A 216 5.97 -8.64 2.00
N TYR A 217 5.07 -9.46 1.45
CA TYR A 217 3.78 -9.75 2.09
C TYR A 217 3.96 -10.43 3.46
N LYS A 218 4.80 -11.48 3.54
CA LYS A 218 5.10 -12.15 4.80
C LYS A 218 5.65 -11.17 5.83
N LEU A 219 6.55 -10.28 5.43
CA LEU A 219 7.14 -9.27 6.32
C LEU A 219 6.08 -8.27 6.82
N VAL A 220 5.26 -7.73 5.92
CA VAL A 220 4.23 -6.73 6.26
C VAL A 220 3.14 -7.32 7.16
N LEU A 221 2.76 -8.57 6.96
CA LEU A 221 1.65 -9.21 7.68
C LEU A 221 2.09 -9.98 8.93
N SER A 222 3.35 -10.42 9.02
CA SER A 222 3.87 -11.16 10.17
C SER A 222 4.09 -10.24 11.37
N THR A 223 3.77 -10.75 12.56
CA THR A 223 4.20 -10.19 13.86
C THR A 223 5.50 -10.83 14.35
N ASN A 224 5.94 -11.94 13.75
CA ASN A 224 7.16 -12.64 14.10
C ASN A 224 8.38 -12.01 13.41
N ARG A 225 9.36 -11.60 14.23
CA ARG A 225 10.62 -10.96 13.82
C ARG A 225 11.81 -11.92 13.70
N SER A 226 11.65 -13.21 13.96
CA SER A 226 12.77 -14.17 13.94
C SER A 226 13.40 -14.38 12.56
N TYR A 227 12.69 -14.03 11.48
CA TYR A 227 13.11 -14.27 10.10
C TYR A 227 13.46 -12.98 9.33
N LEU A 228 13.71 -11.86 10.01
CA LEU A 228 13.92 -10.58 9.35
C LEU A 228 15.11 -10.60 8.38
N GLU A 229 16.24 -11.19 8.80
CA GLU A 229 17.46 -11.25 7.99
C GLU A 229 17.27 -12.10 6.72
N ASP A 230 16.65 -13.28 6.84
CA ASP A 230 16.38 -14.15 5.68
C ASP A 230 15.46 -13.45 4.67
N HIS A 231 14.38 -12.82 5.16
CA HIS A 231 13.47 -12.07 4.29
C HIS A 231 14.17 -10.89 3.63
N ARG A 232 15.03 -10.19 4.37
CA ARG A 232 15.84 -9.09 3.83
C ARG A 232 16.72 -9.59 2.69
N ASN A 233 17.45 -10.68 2.88
CA ASN A 233 18.35 -11.23 1.86
C ASN A 233 17.58 -11.67 0.61
N VAL A 234 16.40 -12.29 0.77
CA VAL A 234 15.53 -12.64 -0.37
C VAL A 234 15.07 -11.40 -1.14
N ILE A 235 14.68 -10.33 -0.45
CA ILE A 235 14.28 -9.07 -1.10
C ILE A 235 15.47 -8.44 -1.83
N MET A 236 16.61 -8.27 -1.15
CA MET A 236 17.77 -7.58 -1.72
C MET A 236 18.36 -8.33 -2.91
N ASN A 237 18.52 -9.66 -2.81
CA ASN A 237 18.99 -10.49 -3.92
C ASN A 237 17.99 -10.49 -5.09
N GLY A 238 16.70 -10.47 -4.77
CA GLY A 238 15.64 -10.36 -5.78
C GLY A 238 15.74 -9.04 -6.53
N LEU A 239 15.93 -7.91 -5.83
CA LEU A 239 16.04 -6.58 -6.44
C LEU A 239 17.37 -6.35 -7.19
N ASP A 240 18.46 -7.00 -6.78
CA ASP A 240 19.77 -6.92 -7.46
C ASP A 240 19.69 -7.44 -8.91
N VAL A 241 18.84 -8.43 -9.17
CA VAL A 241 18.55 -8.91 -10.53
C VAL A 241 17.98 -7.77 -11.40
N PHE A 242 17.10 -6.95 -10.85
CA PHE A 242 16.45 -5.84 -11.56
C PHE A 242 17.38 -4.64 -11.74
N GLU A 243 18.25 -4.35 -10.78
CA GLU A 243 19.31 -3.34 -10.93
C GLU A 243 20.25 -3.70 -12.09
N LYS A 244 20.69 -4.97 -12.14
CA LYS A 244 21.55 -5.49 -13.22
C LYS A 244 20.83 -5.49 -14.56
N GLU A 245 19.55 -5.83 -14.58
CA GLU A 245 18.74 -5.82 -15.80
C GLU A 245 18.58 -4.39 -16.35
N LEU A 246 18.24 -3.40 -15.52
CA LEU A 246 18.19 -1.98 -15.94
C LEU A 246 19.53 -1.48 -16.46
N SER A 247 20.64 -1.99 -15.93
CA SER A 247 21.98 -1.62 -16.39
C SER A 247 22.31 -2.13 -17.79
N ARG A 248 21.59 -3.16 -18.28
CA ARG A 248 21.79 -3.77 -19.61
C ARG A 248 20.83 -3.28 -20.67
N ARG A 249 19.68 -2.69 -20.27
CA ARG A 249 18.68 -2.21 -21.21
C ARG A 249 19.04 -0.83 -21.75
N ASP A 250 18.57 -0.56 -22.96
CA ASP A 250 18.67 0.76 -23.56
C ASP A 250 17.49 1.63 -23.10
N GLY A 251 17.79 2.61 -22.25
CA GLY A 251 16.81 3.53 -21.66
C GLY A 251 16.62 3.35 -20.15
N PRO A 252 15.86 4.25 -19.52
CA PRO A 252 15.72 4.27 -18.06
C PRO A 252 14.63 3.34 -17.51
N PHE A 253 13.83 2.71 -18.37
CA PHE A 253 12.75 1.79 -18.00
C PHE A 253 13.05 0.37 -18.47
N PHE A 254 12.35 -0.62 -17.91
CA PHE A 254 12.43 -1.97 -18.44
C PHE A 254 11.86 -2.02 -19.87
N GLY A 255 10.81 -1.25 -20.18
CA GLY A 255 10.32 -1.04 -21.55
C GLY A 255 11.24 -0.21 -22.47
N GLY A 256 12.43 0.16 -22.01
CA GLY A 256 13.40 0.98 -22.74
C GLY A 256 13.23 2.47 -22.46
N HIS A 257 12.88 3.27 -23.46
CA HIS A 257 12.70 4.72 -23.31
C HIS A 257 11.36 5.14 -22.68
N LYS A 258 10.42 4.22 -22.53
CA LYS A 258 9.11 4.44 -21.88
C LYS A 258 8.78 3.23 -21.00
N PRO A 259 7.94 3.38 -19.96
CA PRO A 259 7.45 2.24 -19.20
C PRO A 259 6.73 1.22 -20.10
N GLY A 260 7.09 -0.05 -19.96
CA GLY A 260 6.43 -1.18 -20.60
C GLY A 260 5.66 -2.04 -19.59
N MET A 261 5.18 -3.20 -20.06
CA MET A 261 4.38 -4.10 -19.24
C MET A 261 5.13 -4.54 -17.97
N LEU A 262 6.41 -4.90 -18.09
CA LEU A 262 7.24 -5.28 -16.94
C LEU A 262 7.29 -4.18 -15.87
N ASP A 263 7.50 -2.92 -16.26
CA ASP A 263 7.52 -1.79 -15.34
C ASP A 263 6.22 -1.69 -14.53
N TYR A 264 5.07 -1.73 -15.21
CA TYR A 264 3.76 -1.65 -14.57
C TYR A 264 3.41 -2.89 -13.73
N MET A 265 3.91 -4.07 -14.11
CA MET A 265 3.66 -5.31 -13.37
C MET A 265 4.45 -5.40 -12.06
N ILE A 266 5.54 -4.67 -11.88
CA ILE A 266 6.32 -4.68 -10.63
C ILE A 266 6.19 -3.38 -9.83
N TRP A 267 5.74 -2.28 -10.46
CA TRP A 267 5.58 -0.98 -9.83
C TRP A 267 4.83 -1.01 -8.49
N PRO A 268 3.66 -1.67 -8.34
CA PRO A 268 2.88 -1.60 -7.10
C PRO A 268 3.65 -1.97 -5.82
N TRP A 269 4.58 -2.94 -5.91
CA TRP A 269 5.43 -3.33 -4.79
C TRP A 269 6.62 -2.39 -4.63
N CYS A 270 7.18 -1.90 -5.74
CA CYS A 270 8.24 -0.90 -5.71
C CYS A 270 7.76 0.42 -5.10
N GLU A 271 6.52 0.85 -5.37
CA GLU A 271 5.86 1.96 -4.70
C GLU A 271 5.83 1.75 -3.18
N ARG A 272 5.46 0.54 -2.75
CA ARG A 272 5.34 0.13 -1.34
C ARG A 272 6.67 -0.23 -0.68
N ALA A 273 7.79 -0.23 -1.39
CA ALA A 273 9.09 -0.66 -0.84
C ALA A 273 9.54 0.20 0.36
N ASP A 274 9.10 1.45 0.43
CA ASP A 274 9.40 2.32 1.59
C ASP A 274 8.72 1.85 2.89
N LEU A 275 7.69 0.99 2.82
CA LEU A 275 7.13 0.32 4.01
C LEU A 275 8.14 -0.59 4.71
N LEU A 276 9.17 -1.06 3.98
CA LEU A 276 10.18 -1.93 4.56
C LEU A 276 11.01 -1.20 5.65
N LYS A 277 11.03 0.14 5.64
CA LYS A 277 11.65 0.97 6.69
C LYS A 277 11.01 0.75 8.07
N LEU A 278 9.78 0.25 8.14
CA LEU A 278 9.12 -0.10 9.40
C LEU A 278 9.80 -1.28 10.12
N PHE A 279 10.68 -2.02 9.44
CA PHE A 279 11.37 -3.20 9.97
C PHE A 279 12.84 -2.95 10.28
N GLY A 280 13.39 -1.80 9.91
CA GLY A 280 14.78 -1.42 10.18
C GLY A 280 15.43 -0.66 9.03
N ASN A 281 16.50 0.08 9.33
CA ASN A 281 17.27 0.85 8.35
C ASN A 281 18.01 -0.05 7.35
N GLU A 282 18.29 -1.29 7.74
CA GLU A 282 18.92 -2.31 6.92
C GLU A 282 18.08 -2.71 5.70
N PHE A 283 16.76 -2.50 5.74
CA PHE A 283 15.86 -2.72 4.61
C PHE A 283 15.84 -1.56 3.60
N MET A 284 16.53 -0.46 3.87
CA MET A 284 16.63 0.64 2.92
C MET A 284 17.48 0.26 1.71
N LEU A 285 16.97 0.55 0.52
CA LEU A 285 17.75 0.45 -0.72
C LEU A 285 18.83 1.52 -0.71
N LYS A 286 20.09 1.09 -0.62
CA LYS A 286 21.23 2.01 -0.62
C LYS A 286 21.53 2.50 -2.04
N LYS A 287 21.77 3.80 -2.20
CA LYS A 287 21.93 4.46 -3.51
C LYS A 287 23.18 4.01 -4.28
N ASP A 288 24.24 3.64 -3.57
CA ASP A 288 25.47 3.08 -4.12
C ASP A 288 25.27 1.68 -4.72
N VAL A 289 24.25 0.94 -4.27
CA VAL A 289 23.94 -0.42 -4.76
C VAL A 289 22.80 -0.42 -5.79
N PHE A 290 21.71 0.29 -5.51
CA PHE A 290 20.47 0.24 -6.30
C PHE A 290 20.21 1.55 -7.07
N LYS A 291 21.26 2.15 -7.64
CA LYS A 291 21.16 3.46 -8.28
C LYS A 291 20.14 3.47 -9.42
N LYS A 292 20.23 2.51 -10.35
CA LYS A 292 19.35 2.45 -11.52
C LYS A 292 17.91 2.21 -11.11
N LEU A 293 17.67 1.32 -10.16
CA LEU A 293 16.33 1.03 -9.67
C LEU A 293 15.72 2.25 -8.93
N LEU A 294 16.51 3.00 -8.17
CA LEU A 294 16.04 4.23 -7.51
C LEU A 294 15.75 5.36 -8.49
N ASP A 295 16.59 5.52 -9.52
CA ASP A 295 16.36 6.47 -10.60
C ASP A 295 15.10 6.08 -11.40
N TRP A 296 14.94 4.79 -11.73
CA TRP A 296 13.73 4.23 -12.33
C TRP A 296 12.49 4.48 -11.46
N ARG A 297 12.55 4.26 -10.14
CA ARG A 297 11.42 4.52 -9.23
C ARG A 297 11.01 5.99 -9.24
N THR A 298 11.98 6.90 -9.37
CA THR A 298 11.72 8.34 -9.48
C THR A 298 10.96 8.64 -10.77
N LEU A 299 11.44 8.12 -11.89
CA LEU A 299 10.81 8.34 -13.20
C LEU A 299 9.42 7.70 -13.31
N MET A 300 9.24 6.49 -12.76
CA MET A 300 7.94 5.84 -12.71
C MET A 300 6.92 6.63 -11.89
N ARG A 301 7.33 7.26 -10.79
CA ARG A 301 6.42 8.15 -10.02
C ARG A 301 5.92 9.32 -10.86
N ASP A 302 6.71 9.74 -11.86
CA ASP A 302 6.34 10.83 -12.75
C ASP A 302 5.46 10.41 -13.95
N ASP A 303 5.36 9.11 -14.23
CA ASP A 303 4.53 8.56 -15.29
C ASP A 303 3.03 8.90 -15.08
N PRO A 304 2.31 9.35 -16.14
CA PRO A 304 0.91 9.73 -16.03
C PRO A 304 -0.03 8.60 -15.58
N ALA A 305 0.24 7.34 -15.93
CA ALA A 305 -0.59 6.21 -15.50
C ALA A 305 -0.36 5.90 -14.02
N VAL A 306 0.90 5.96 -13.58
CA VAL A 306 1.28 5.81 -12.17
C VAL A 306 0.63 6.88 -11.30
N LYS A 307 0.74 8.17 -11.68
CA LYS A 307 0.20 9.28 -10.88
C LYS A 307 -1.29 9.16 -10.54
N LYS A 308 -2.09 8.49 -11.37
CA LYS A 308 -3.54 8.33 -11.15
C LYS A 308 -3.89 7.35 -10.03
N SER A 309 -3.04 6.36 -9.77
CA SER A 309 -3.24 5.32 -8.76
C SER A 309 -2.17 5.33 -7.67
N TYR A 310 -1.25 6.30 -7.70
CA TYR A 310 -0.18 6.45 -6.74
C TYR A 310 -0.72 6.75 -5.35
N ILE A 311 -0.26 5.98 -4.36
CA ILE A 311 -0.54 6.20 -2.95
C ILE A 311 0.79 6.49 -2.25
N ASN A 312 0.84 7.57 -1.48
CA ASN A 312 2.07 7.96 -0.79
C ASN A 312 2.38 7.00 0.39
N THR A 313 3.64 7.01 0.82
CA THR A 313 4.11 6.13 1.90
C THR A 313 3.34 6.32 3.20
N GLU A 314 2.98 7.55 3.57
CA GLU A 314 2.25 7.83 4.82
C GLU A 314 0.86 7.16 4.82
N THR A 315 0.14 7.25 3.71
CA THR A 315 -1.16 6.58 3.55
C THR A 315 -1.01 5.07 3.59
N HIS A 316 -0.01 4.50 2.90
CA HIS A 316 0.27 3.06 2.98
C HIS A 316 0.58 2.61 4.42
N VAL A 317 1.35 3.39 5.18
CA VAL A 317 1.65 3.11 6.60
C VAL A 317 0.36 3.10 7.43
N LYS A 318 -0.51 4.10 7.26
CA LYS A 318 -1.82 4.16 7.94
C LYS A 318 -2.69 2.94 7.62
N TYR A 319 -2.75 2.56 6.34
CA TYR A 319 -3.47 1.36 5.92
C TYR A 319 -2.93 0.10 6.59
N VAL A 320 -1.61 -0.13 6.53
CA VAL A 320 -0.97 -1.31 7.16
C VAL A 320 -1.20 -1.33 8.67
N GLN A 321 -1.15 -0.18 9.34
CA GLN A 321 -1.45 -0.08 10.77
C GLN A 321 -2.90 -0.46 11.07
N SER A 322 -3.87 0.04 10.29
CA SER A 322 -5.28 -0.32 10.44
C SER A 322 -5.52 -1.82 10.19
N TYR A 323 -4.84 -2.39 9.20
CA TYR A 323 -4.92 -3.81 8.88
C TYR A 323 -4.38 -4.66 10.03
N ARG A 324 -3.23 -4.30 10.59
CA ARG A 324 -2.64 -4.96 11.78
C ARG A 324 -3.47 -4.82 13.05
N ALA A 325 -4.26 -3.76 13.15
CA ALA A 325 -5.23 -3.58 14.23
C ALA A 325 -6.50 -4.45 14.07
N GLY A 326 -6.62 -5.22 12.97
CA GLY A 326 -7.76 -6.08 12.69
C GLY A 326 -8.99 -5.35 12.13
N VAL A 327 -8.87 -4.05 11.86
CA VAL A 327 -9.95 -3.23 11.28
C VAL A 327 -9.37 -2.41 10.12
N PRO A 328 -9.10 -3.04 8.96
CA PRO A 328 -8.50 -2.34 7.83
C PRO A 328 -9.39 -1.19 7.36
N ASP A 329 -8.82 0.00 7.26
CA ASP A 329 -9.49 1.18 6.72
C ASP A 329 -9.21 1.29 5.23
N TYR A 330 -10.15 0.80 4.43
CA TYR A 330 -10.05 0.87 2.97
C TYR A 330 -10.33 2.28 2.42
N ASP A 331 -10.91 3.19 3.20
CA ASP A 331 -11.41 4.50 2.76
C ASP A 331 -10.60 5.70 3.27
N LEU A 332 -9.35 5.49 3.70
CA LEU A 332 -8.43 6.54 4.19
C LEU A 332 -8.27 7.77 3.27
N GLU A 333 -8.46 7.62 1.97
CA GLU A 333 -8.33 8.71 0.97
C GLU A 333 -9.68 9.29 0.51
N VAL A 334 -10.80 8.79 1.02
CA VAL A 334 -12.12 9.30 0.67
C VAL A 334 -12.43 10.49 1.58
N SER A 335 -12.56 11.69 0.98
CA SER A 335 -13.07 12.85 1.70
C SER A 335 -14.49 12.53 2.18
N THR A 336 -14.74 12.68 3.48
CA THR A 336 -16.08 12.51 4.10
C THR A 336 -17.02 13.62 3.71
#